data_AF-A0A950TMF7-F1
#
_entry.id   AF-A0A950TMF7-F1
#
_cell.length_a   1.000
_cell.length_b   1.000
_cell.length_c   1.000
_cell.angle_alpha   90.00
_cell.angle_beta   90.00
_cell.angle_gamma   90.00
#
_symmetry.space_group_name_H-M   'P 1'
#
loop_
_entity.id
_entity.type
_entity.pdbx_description
1 polymer ?
#
loop_
_entity_poly.entity_id
_entity_poly.type
_entity_poly.pdbx_seq_one_letter_code
_entity_poly.pdbx_strand_id
1 'polypeptide(L)' 'ALSEAHPGEDVVAISHGGSIRAAVAHALRIGPDNALHLSVQNLSLTRLERHPEGWRVVCVNELPGY' A
#
# COMPACT_ATOMS: atom_id res chain seq x y z
N ALA A 1 9.37 -10.17 -4.02
CA ALA A 1 10.67 -9.73 -3.47
C ALA A 1 10.56 -9.34 -2.00
N LEU A 2 10.08 -8.13 -1.62
CA LEU A 2 10.10 -7.70 -0.21
C LEU A 2 9.22 -8.55 0.72
N SER A 3 7.96 -8.81 0.35
CA SER A 3 7.05 -9.66 1.13
C SER A 3 7.46 -11.13 1.21
N GLU A 4 8.32 -11.58 0.29
CA GLU A 4 8.83 -12.95 0.27
C GLU A 4 10.10 -13.08 1.12
N ALA A 5 10.89 -12.01 1.21
CA ALA A 5 12.09 -11.96 2.05
C ALA A 5 11.77 -11.81 3.55
N HIS A 6 10.58 -11.29 3.89
CA HIS A 6 10.15 -11.01 5.26
C HIS A 6 8.77 -11.64 5.58
N PRO A 7 8.64 -12.98 5.57
CA PRO A 7 7.36 -13.64 5.81
C PRO A 7 6.93 -13.50 7.27
N GLY A 8 5.72 -12.97 7.49
CA GLY A 8 5.13 -12.84 8.83
C GLY A 8 5.69 -11.69 9.67
N GLU A 9 6.59 -10.89 9.12
CA GLU A 9 7.13 -9.69 9.76
C GLU A 9 6.40 -8.42 9.31
N ASP A 10 6.36 -7.42 10.19
CA ASP A 10 5.92 -6.08 9.83
C ASP A 10 7.06 -5.31 9.14
N VAL A 11 6.80 -4.82 7.92
CA VAL A 11 7.76 -4.04 7.14
C VAL A 11 7.27 -2.61 6.95
N VAL A 12 8.08 -1.64 7.39
CA VAL A 12 7.81 -0.22 7.18
C VAL A 12 8.64 0.28 6.00
N ALA A 13 7.96 0.75 4.95
CA ALA A 13 8.58 1.37 3.78
C ALA A 13 8.20 2.85 3.70
N ILE A 14 9.21 3.73 3.61
CA ILE A 14 9.02 5.17 3.41
C ILE A 14 9.20 5.46 1.92
N SER A 15 8.21 6.10 1.31
CA SER A 15 8.22 6.35 -0.14
C SER A 15 7.41 7.58 -0.53
N HIS A 16 7.27 7.79 -1.83
CA HIS A 16 6.50 8.88 -2.43
C HIS A 16 5.16 8.39 -2.98
N GLY A 17 4.23 9.32 -3.19
CA GLY A 17 2.85 9.02 -3.61
C GLY A 17 2.74 8.18 -4.87
N GLY A 18 3.67 8.31 -5.83
CA GLY A 18 3.70 7.48 -7.03
C GLY A 18 3.90 5.98 -6.72
N SER A 19 4.92 5.66 -5.92
CA SER A 19 5.22 4.29 -5.50
C SER A 19 4.13 3.71 -4.61
N ILE A 20 3.56 4.54 -3.71
CA ILE A 20 2.45 4.13 -2.83
C ILE A 20 1.21 3.79 -3.68
N ARG A 21 0.84 4.64 -4.65
CA ARG A 21 -0.25 4.33 -5.58
C ARG A 21 -0.01 3.05 -6.35
N ALA A 22 1.22 2.82 -6.85
CA ALA A 22 1.57 1.61 -7.56
C ALA A 22 1.44 0.36 -6.66
N ALA A 23 1.84 0.45 -5.39
CA ALA A 23 1.69 -0.64 -4.44
C ALA A 23 0.21 -0.96 -4.14
N VAL A 24 -0.62 0.07 -3.93
CA VAL A 24 -2.07 -0.11 -3.75
C VAL A 24 -2.72 -0.68 -5.02
N ALA A 25 -2.32 -0.20 -6.19
CA ALA A 25 -2.82 -0.70 -7.47
C ALA A 25 -2.50 -2.19 -7.67
N HIS A 26 -1.26 -2.58 -7.35
CA HIS A 26 -0.82 -3.98 -7.36
C HIS A 26 -1.66 -4.83 -6.39
N ALA A 27 -1.87 -4.36 -5.16
CA ALA A 27 -2.65 -5.07 -4.16
C ALA A 27 -4.12 -5.25 -4.57
N LEU A 28 -4.75 -4.21 -5.12
CA LEU A 28 -6.15 -4.24 -5.57
C LEU A 28 -6.35 -4.87 -6.96
N ARG A 29 -5.26 -5.13 -7.70
CA ARG A 29 -5.28 -5.58 -9.10
C ARG A 29 -6.06 -4.63 -10.02
N ILE A 30 -5.84 -3.33 -9.85
CA ILE A 30 -6.42 -2.27 -10.70
C ILE A 30 -5.37 -1.67 -11.64
N GLY A 31 -5.84 -1.06 -12.73
CA GLY A 31 -4.99 -0.35 -13.67
C GLY A 31 -4.39 0.95 -13.10
N PRO A 32 -3.28 1.45 -13.69
CA PRO A 32 -2.66 2.71 -13.27
C PRO A 32 -3.58 3.91 -13.36
N ASP A 33 -4.46 3.94 -14.37
CA ASP A 33 -5.50 4.95 -14.58
C ASP A 33 -6.39 5.08 -13.33
N ASN A 34 -6.91 3.98 -12.80
CA ASN A 34 -7.68 3.97 -11.56
C ASN A 34 -6.83 4.41 -10.34
N ALA A 35 -5.56 3.98 -10.30
CA ALA A 35 -4.67 4.31 -9.19
C ALA A 35 -4.36 5.82 -9.11
N LEU A 36 -4.28 6.51 -10.25
CA LEU A 36 -3.99 7.96 -10.31
C LEU A 36 -5.06 8.82 -9.61
N HIS A 37 -6.27 8.29 -9.43
CA HIS A 37 -7.33 8.97 -8.69
C HIS A 37 -7.13 8.95 -7.16
N LEU A 38 -6.18 8.17 -6.64
CA LEU A 38 -5.90 8.11 -5.21
C LEU A 38 -5.04 9.30 -4.74
N SER A 39 -5.57 10.05 -3.79
CA SER A 39 -4.76 11.00 -3.02
C SER A 39 -3.84 10.26 -2.06
N VAL A 40 -2.60 10.75 -1.95
CA VAL A 40 -1.62 10.29 -0.96
C VAL A 40 -1.02 11.53 -0.33
N GLN A 41 -1.46 11.83 0.89
CA GLN A 41 -1.02 12.96 1.68
C GLN A 41 0.35 12.66 2.29
N ASN A 42 1.15 13.71 2.45
CA ASN A 42 2.41 13.60 3.17
C ASN A 42 2.16 13.07 4.59
N LEU A 43 3.05 12.18 5.05
CA LEU A 43 3.00 11.56 6.38
C LEU A 43 1.73 10.74 6.65
N SER A 44 0.96 10.39 5.61
CA SER A 44 -0.14 9.44 5.73
C SER A 44 0.37 8.00 5.78
N LEU A 45 -0.40 7.13 6.45
CA LEU A 45 -0.19 5.71 6.51
C LEU A 45 -1.02 4.98 5.45
N THR A 46 -0.42 4.00 4.79
CA THR A 46 -1.12 3.00 3.98
C THR A 46 -0.66 1.64 4.45
N ARG A 47 -1.61 0.77 4.82
CA ARG A 47 -1.29 -0.57 5.33
C ARG A 47 -1.80 -1.64 4.36
N LEU A 48 -0.87 -2.49 3.93
CA LEU A 48 -1.11 -3.62 3.04
C LEU A 48 -0.70 -4.89 3.78
N GLU A 49 -1.57 -5.90 3.77
CA GLU A 49 -1.28 -7.21 4.33
C GLU A 49 -1.12 -8.22 3.19
N ARG A 50 -0.08 -9.06 3.28
CA ARG A 50 0.12 -10.18 2.37
C ARG A 50 -0.40 -11.47 3.02
N HIS A 51 -1.42 -12.06 2.41
CA HIS A 51 -1.96 -13.38 2.75
C HIS A 51 -1.61 -14.41 1.67
N PRO A 52 -1.76 -15.72 1.94
CA PRO A 52 -1.55 -16.76 0.93
C PRO A 52 -2.44 -16.58 -0.31
N GLU A 53 -3.67 -16.10 -0.13
CA GLU A 53 -4.69 -15.93 -1.17
C GLU A 53 -4.52 -14.61 -1.96
N GLY A 54 -3.69 -13.69 -1.46
CA GLY A 54 -3.42 -12.42 -2.13
C GLY A 54 -3.16 -11.27 -1.15
N TRP A 55 -3.36 -10.06 -1.64
CA TRP A 55 -3.17 -8.84 -0.88
C TRP A 55 -4.48 -8.32 -0.31
N ARG A 56 -4.42 -7.81 0.92
CA ARG A 56 -5.50 -7.04 1.53
C ARG A 56 -5.03 -5.61 1.74
N VAL A 57 -5.80 -4.66 1.23
CA VAL A 57 -5.64 -3.24 1.56
C VAL A 57 -6.42 -2.97 2.84
N VAL A 58 -5.71 -2.66 3.91
CA VAL A 58 -6.33 -2.43 5.24
C VAL A 58 -6.77 -0.98 5.37
N CYS A 59 -5.88 -0.06 5.03
CA CYS A 59 -6.15 1.36 4.97
C CYS A 59 -5.30 2.01 3.89
N VAL A 60 -5.79 3.14 3.38
CA VAL A 60 -5.08 3.98 2.42
C VAL A 60 -5.19 5.42 2.88
N ASN A 61 -4.08 6.13 2.88
CA ASN A 61 -4.02 7.56 3.15
C ASN A 61 -4.61 7.96 4.53
N GLU A 62 -4.33 7.18 5.56
CA GLU A 62 -4.76 7.43 6.93
C GLU A 62 -3.85 8.50 7.58
N LEU A 63 -4.44 9.54 8.17
CA LEU A 63 -3.70 10.58 8.89
C LEU A 63 -3.80 10.35 10.41
N PRO A 64 -2.82 10.82 11.21
CA PRO A 64 -2.90 10.73 12.65
C PRO A 64 -4.16 11.43 13.19
N GLY A 65 -4.86 10.78 14.13
CA GLY A 65 -5.98 11.38 14.86
C GLY A 65 -7.34 11.26 14.18
N TYR A 66 -7.50 10.34 13.23
CA TYR A 66 -8.79 9.91 12.69
C TYR A 66 -9.02 8.41 12.92
#